data_AF-A0A379WND1-F1
#
_entry.id   AF-A0A379WND1-F1
#
_cell.length_a   1.000
_cell.length_b   1.000
_cell.length_c   1.000
_cell.angle_alpha   90.00
_cell.angle_beta   90.00
_cell.angle_gamma   90.00
#
_symmetry.space_group_name_H-M   'P 1'
#
loop_
_entity.id
_entity.type
_entity.pdbx_description
1 polymer ?
#
loop_
_entity_poly.entity_id
_entity_poly.type
_entity_poly.pdbx_seq_one_letter_code
_entity_poly.pdbx_strand_id
1 'polypeptide(L)'
;MATTTPKRVMQETMDYHALNAMLNLYDKAGHIQFDKDQQAIDAFFAAHVRPHSVTFASQHERLETLVREGYYDDAVLARYDRAFVLRLFEHAHASGFRFQTFLGAWKFYTSYTLKTFDGKRYLEHFEDRVTMVALTLAQGDETLATQLTDEMLSGRFQPATPTFLNCGKQQRGELVSCFLLRIEDNMESIGRAVNSALQLSKRGGGGRVFTLQSARGGRADQTH
;
A
#
# COMPACT_ATOMS: atom_id res chain seq x y z
N MET A 1 -44.67 32.08 -3.65
CA MET A 1 -43.26 32.01 -3.20
C MET A 1 -42.69 30.70 -3.71
N ALA A 2 -41.87 30.74 -4.76
CA ALA A 2 -41.25 29.54 -5.33
C ALA A 2 -39.90 29.32 -4.64
N THR A 3 -39.80 28.25 -3.86
CA THR A 3 -38.57 27.83 -3.18
C THR A 3 -37.63 27.23 -4.21
N THR A 4 -36.60 27.98 -4.61
CA THR A 4 -35.51 27.48 -5.47
C THR A 4 -34.56 26.62 -4.63
N THR A 5 -34.68 25.31 -4.76
CA THR A 5 -33.67 24.35 -4.30
C THR A 5 -32.36 24.60 -5.03
N PRO A 6 -31.20 24.73 -4.36
CA PRO A 6 -29.93 24.93 -5.05
C PRO A 6 -29.56 23.65 -5.78
N LYS A 7 -29.68 23.65 -7.11
CA LYS A 7 -29.06 22.64 -7.97
C LYS A 7 -27.55 22.78 -7.79
N ARG A 8 -26.92 21.76 -7.20
CA ARG A 8 -25.47 21.56 -7.24
C ARG A 8 -25.06 21.57 -8.71
N VAL A 9 -24.36 22.63 -9.12
CA VAL A 9 -23.86 22.80 -10.49
C VAL A 9 -23.16 21.51 -10.90
N MET A 10 -23.53 20.96 -12.06
CA MET A 10 -22.80 19.85 -12.68
C MET A 10 -21.36 20.32 -12.82
N GLN A 11 -20.49 19.83 -11.93
CA GLN A 11 -19.07 20.09 -11.98
C GLN A 11 -18.62 19.55 -13.35
N GLU A 12 -18.22 20.43 -14.26
CA GLU A 12 -17.45 20.01 -15.44
C GLU A 12 -16.41 19.01 -14.96
N THR A 13 -16.25 17.89 -15.68
CA THR A 13 -15.31 16.83 -15.33
C THR A 13 -13.91 17.42 -15.30
N MET A 14 -13.55 18.01 -14.16
CA MET A 14 -12.29 18.70 -13.96
C MET A 14 -11.23 17.61 -14.02
N ASP A 15 -10.43 17.66 -15.08
CA ASP A 15 -9.29 16.77 -15.24
C ASP A 15 -8.33 17.02 -14.07
N TYR A 16 -8.33 16.11 -13.10
CA TYR A 16 -7.49 16.17 -11.91
C TYR A 16 -5.99 16.15 -12.28
N HIS A 17 -5.62 15.62 -13.46
CA HIS A 17 -4.26 15.74 -13.97
C HIS A 17 -3.94 17.17 -14.40
N ALA A 18 -4.88 17.86 -15.05
CA ALA A 18 -4.72 19.27 -15.42
C ALA A 18 -4.62 20.18 -14.18
N LEU A 19 -5.41 19.92 -13.14
CA LEU A 19 -5.32 20.64 -11.86
C LEU A 19 -3.96 20.44 -11.18
N ASN A 20 -3.46 19.20 -11.12
CA ASN A 20 -2.11 18.91 -10.60
C ASN A 20 -1.00 19.57 -11.45
N ALA A 21 -1.18 19.65 -12.78
CA ALA A 21 -0.22 20.33 -13.66
C ALA A 21 -0.11 21.84 -13.40
N MET A 22 -1.11 22.48 -12.77
CA MET A 22 -1.05 23.90 -12.40
C MET A 22 0.03 24.19 -11.34
N LEU A 23 0.51 23.18 -10.60
CA LEU A 23 1.65 23.33 -9.68
C LEU A 23 2.96 23.65 -10.41
N ASN A 24 3.04 23.37 -11.71
CA ASN A 24 4.20 23.72 -12.54
C ASN A 24 4.12 25.13 -13.13
N LEU A 25 3.07 25.90 -12.82
CA LEU A 25 2.87 27.26 -13.31
C LEU A 25 3.04 28.27 -12.17
N TYR A 26 3.83 29.30 -12.44
CA TYR A 26 3.98 30.45 -11.55
C TYR A 26 2.99 31.55 -11.93
N ASP A 27 2.44 32.23 -10.92
CA ASP A 27 1.68 33.45 -11.14
C ASP A 27 2.58 34.63 -11.54
N LYS A 28 1.97 35.80 -11.79
CA LYS A 28 2.71 37.03 -12.16
C LYS A 28 3.67 37.52 -11.07
N ALA A 29 3.51 37.07 -9.82
CA ALA A 29 4.36 37.39 -8.69
C ALA A 29 5.39 36.29 -8.38
N GLY A 30 5.43 35.20 -9.16
CA GLY A 30 6.35 34.09 -8.94
C GLY A 30 5.89 33.09 -7.86
N HIS A 31 4.61 33.08 -7.48
CA HIS A 31 4.06 32.12 -6.52
C HIS A 31 3.42 30.89 -7.19
N ILE A 32 3.46 29.76 -6.49
CA ILE A 32 2.83 28.50 -6.88
C ILE A 32 1.41 28.44 -6.29
N GLN A 33 0.46 27.95 -7.08
CA GLN A 33 -0.94 27.82 -6.67
C GLN A 33 -1.21 26.49 -5.94
N PHE A 34 -0.74 26.34 -4.70
CA PHE A 34 -0.86 25.08 -3.94
C PHE A 34 -2.30 24.58 -3.76
N ASP A 35 -3.29 25.49 -3.67
CA ASP A 35 -4.71 25.14 -3.57
C ASP A 35 -5.22 24.29 -4.74
N LYS A 36 -4.54 24.33 -5.89
CA LYS A 36 -4.87 23.50 -7.06
C LYS A 36 -4.59 22.03 -6.82
N ASP A 37 -3.62 21.68 -5.97
CA ASP A 37 -3.38 20.28 -5.59
C ASP A 37 -4.55 19.73 -4.77
N GLN A 38 -5.06 20.53 -3.82
CA GLN A 38 -6.21 20.13 -3.03
C GLN A 38 -7.48 19.97 -3.90
N GLN A 39 -7.68 20.87 -4.87
CA GLN A 39 -8.75 20.72 -5.87
C GLN A 39 -8.58 19.44 -6.71
N ALA A 40 -7.33 19.09 -7.07
CA ALA A 40 -7.04 17.86 -7.80
C ALA A 40 -7.38 16.61 -6.96
N ILE A 41 -7.11 16.61 -5.65
CA ILE A 41 -7.53 15.54 -4.73
C ILE A 41 -9.06 15.42 -4.75
N ASP A 42 -9.78 16.51 -4.53
CA ASP A 42 -11.24 16.49 -4.45
C ASP A 42 -11.88 15.99 -5.75
N ALA A 43 -11.36 16.45 -6.89
CA ALA A 43 -11.76 16.02 -8.22
C ALA A 43 -11.43 14.54 -8.46
N PHE A 44 -10.24 14.07 -8.08
CA PHE A 44 -9.84 12.66 -8.19
C PHE A 44 -10.76 11.74 -7.39
N PHE A 45 -11.07 12.12 -6.15
CA PHE A 45 -12.00 11.34 -5.33
C PHE A 45 -13.43 11.33 -5.90
N ALA A 46 -13.88 12.46 -6.45
CA ALA A 46 -15.22 12.60 -7.03
C ALA A 46 -15.40 11.85 -8.35
N ALA A 47 -14.46 12.03 -9.27
CA ALA A 47 -14.56 11.52 -10.63
C ALA A 47 -14.03 10.08 -10.77
N HIS A 48 -13.06 9.66 -9.95
CA HIS A 48 -12.38 8.38 -10.12
C HIS A 48 -12.56 7.43 -8.93
N VAL A 49 -12.18 7.82 -7.71
CA VAL A 49 -12.17 6.89 -6.57
C VAL A 49 -13.56 6.43 -6.18
N ARG A 50 -14.49 7.34 -5.87
CA ARG A 50 -15.84 6.98 -5.39
C ARG A 50 -16.63 6.15 -6.40
N PRO A 51 -16.67 6.48 -7.71
CA PRO A 51 -17.40 5.67 -8.69
C PRO A 51 -16.87 4.25 -8.87
N HIS A 52 -15.57 4.04 -8.68
CA HIS A 52 -14.91 2.74 -8.86
C HIS A 52 -14.70 1.95 -7.57
N SER A 53 -15.06 2.52 -6.41
CA SER A 53 -14.97 1.81 -5.13
C SER A 53 -16.20 0.92 -4.92
N VAL A 54 -16.00 -0.27 -4.35
CA VAL A 54 -17.11 -1.15 -3.94
C VAL A 54 -17.59 -0.72 -2.56
N THR A 55 -18.89 -0.52 -2.43
CA THR A 55 -19.56 -0.29 -1.14
C THR A 55 -20.35 -1.52 -0.76
N PHE A 56 -20.23 -1.92 0.51
CA PHE A 56 -20.91 -3.07 1.10
C PHE A 56 -21.93 -2.57 2.12
N ALA A 57 -22.93 -3.39 2.50
CA ALA A 57 -23.93 -2.95 3.46
C ALA A 57 -23.36 -2.86 4.89
N SER A 58 -22.35 -3.67 5.21
CA SER A 58 -21.64 -3.63 6.48
C SER A 58 -20.18 -4.07 6.35
N GLN A 59 -19.35 -3.70 7.34
CA GLN A 59 -17.98 -4.20 7.42
C GLN A 59 -17.92 -5.72 7.63
N HIS A 60 -18.93 -6.30 8.30
CA HIS A 60 -19.02 -7.74 8.49
C HIS A 60 -19.16 -8.47 7.15
N GLU A 61 -20.16 -8.07 6.35
CA GLU A 61 -20.42 -8.63 5.01
C GLU A 61 -19.23 -8.40 4.06
N ARG A 62 -18.59 -7.23 4.15
CA ARG A 62 -17.37 -6.92 3.40
C ARG A 62 -16.27 -7.94 3.69
N LEU A 63 -15.91 -8.12 4.96
CA LEU A 63 -14.83 -9.03 5.34
C LEU A 63 -15.14 -10.48 4.97
N GLU A 64 -16.38 -10.95 5.15
CA GLU A 64 -16.77 -12.29 4.70
C GLU A 64 -16.64 -12.47 3.19
N THR A 65 -17.08 -11.47 2.42
CA THR A 65 -16.99 -11.51 0.95
C THR A 65 -15.54 -11.49 0.49
N LEU A 66 -14.70 -10.63 1.09
CA LEU A 66 -13.28 -10.55 0.75
C LEU A 66 -12.51 -11.83 1.09
N VAL A 67 -12.85 -12.51 2.19
CA VAL A 67 -12.26 -13.81 2.52
C VAL A 67 -12.77 -14.89 1.55
N ARG A 68 -14.09 -14.99 1.36
CA ARG A 68 -14.73 -16.00 0.51
C ARG A 68 -14.25 -15.95 -0.94
N GLU A 69 -14.08 -14.75 -1.48
CA GLU A 69 -13.58 -14.55 -2.85
C GLU A 69 -12.05 -14.62 -2.95
N GLY A 70 -11.34 -14.84 -1.85
CA GLY A 70 -9.88 -15.04 -1.85
C GLY A 70 -9.07 -13.75 -2.00
N TYR A 71 -9.60 -12.62 -1.53
CA TYR A 71 -8.88 -11.35 -1.46
C TYR A 71 -8.11 -11.19 -0.15
N TYR A 72 -8.75 -11.49 0.99
CA TYR A 72 -8.14 -11.42 2.33
C TYR A 72 -7.81 -12.80 2.88
N ASP A 73 -6.73 -12.85 3.66
CA ASP A 73 -6.29 -14.04 4.37
C ASP A 73 -7.05 -14.18 5.70
N ASP A 74 -7.92 -15.19 5.77
CA ASP A 74 -8.70 -15.50 6.97
C ASP A 74 -7.82 -15.81 8.18
N ALA A 75 -6.62 -16.38 7.95
CA ALA A 75 -5.70 -16.71 9.04
C ALA A 75 -5.21 -15.48 9.81
N VAL A 76 -5.23 -14.29 9.20
CA VAL A 76 -4.94 -13.04 9.91
C VAL A 76 -6.11 -12.63 10.80
N LEU A 77 -7.33 -12.72 10.29
CA LEU A 77 -8.55 -12.31 10.98
C LEU A 77 -8.90 -13.27 12.13
N ALA A 78 -8.66 -14.57 11.94
CA ALA A 78 -8.96 -15.63 12.90
C ALA A 78 -8.15 -15.53 14.22
N ARG A 79 -7.14 -14.66 14.29
CA ARG A 79 -6.33 -14.42 15.50
C ARG A 79 -6.99 -13.45 16.48
N TYR A 80 -8.11 -12.83 16.10
CA TYR A 80 -8.78 -11.79 16.86
C TYR A 80 -10.25 -12.13 17.05
N ASP A 81 -10.86 -11.57 18.09
CA ASP A 81 -12.32 -11.54 18.18
C ASP A 81 -12.88 -10.70 17.03
N ARG A 82 -13.91 -11.21 16.35
CA ARG A 82 -14.54 -10.52 15.22
C ARG A 82 -15.07 -9.14 15.60
N ALA A 83 -15.57 -8.97 16.82
CA ALA A 83 -16.04 -7.69 17.32
C ALA A 83 -14.89 -6.69 17.47
N PHE A 84 -13.69 -7.12 17.87
CA PHE A 84 -12.51 -6.25 17.91
C PHE A 84 -12.14 -5.79 16.49
N VAL A 85 -12.08 -6.72 15.54
CA VAL A 85 -11.77 -6.39 14.14
C VAL A 85 -12.73 -5.32 13.62
N LEU A 86 -14.03 -5.50 13.80
CA LEU A 86 -15.04 -4.52 13.37
C LEU A 86 -14.86 -3.16 14.04
N ARG A 87 -14.59 -3.11 15.35
CA ARG A 87 -14.30 -1.87 16.07
C ARG A 87 -13.04 -1.17 15.56
N LEU A 88 -12.00 -1.92 15.21
CA LEU A 88 -10.75 -1.36 14.71
C LEU A 88 -10.92 -0.73 13.33
N PHE A 89 -11.70 -1.36 12.44
CA PHE A 89 -12.07 -0.75 11.15
C PHE A 89 -12.87 0.54 11.36
N GLU A 90 -13.87 0.53 12.27
CA GLU A 90 -14.64 1.73 12.59
C GLU A 90 -13.76 2.87 13.13
N HIS A 91 -12.87 2.55 14.07
CA HIS A 91 -11.87 3.49 14.61
C HIS A 91 -10.99 4.08 13.52
N ALA A 92 -10.49 3.25 12.60
CA ALA A 92 -9.64 3.71 11.51
C ALA A 92 -10.38 4.68 10.57
N HIS A 93 -11.62 4.38 10.20
CA HIS A 93 -12.45 5.25 9.36
C HIS A 93 -12.92 6.53 10.09
N ALA A 94 -13.01 6.50 11.42
CA ALA A 94 -13.33 7.66 12.25
C ALA A 94 -12.14 8.61 12.50
N SER A 95 -10.91 8.22 12.16
CA SER A 95 -9.69 9.01 12.38
C SER A 95 -9.66 10.36 11.66
N GLY A 96 -10.49 10.55 10.63
CA GLY A 96 -10.51 11.76 9.83
C GLY A 96 -9.32 11.88 8.87
N PHE A 97 -8.66 10.77 8.53
CA PHE A 97 -7.54 10.76 7.60
C PHE A 97 -7.87 11.45 6.27
N ARG A 98 -6.92 12.25 5.78
CA ARG A 98 -6.98 12.90 4.47
C ARG A 98 -5.62 12.84 3.82
N PHE A 99 -5.59 12.48 2.54
CA PHE A 99 -4.40 12.65 1.72
C PHE A 99 -4.06 14.13 1.61
N GLN A 100 -2.79 14.46 1.83
CA GLN A 100 -2.28 15.83 1.78
C GLN A 100 -1.92 16.27 0.36
N THR A 101 -1.72 15.33 -0.57
CA THR A 101 -1.35 15.61 -1.96
C THR A 101 -2.08 14.72 -2.96
N PHE A 102 -2.31 15.24 -4.18
CA PHE A 102 -2.90 14.46 -5.26
C PHE A 102 -2.03 13.24 -5.59
N LEU A 103 -0.71 13.41 -5.65
CA LEU A 103 0.21 12.33 -5.95
C LEU A 103 0.13 11.21 -4.91
N GLY A 104 0.00 11.53 -3.62
CA GLY A 104 -0.15 10.55 -2.56
C GLY A 104 -1.42 9.70 -2.74
N ALA A 105 -2.55 10.36 -2.98
CA ALA A 105 -3.81 9.68 -3.25
C ALA A 105 -3.71 8.82 -4.52
N TRP A 106 -3.27 9.40 -5.64
CA TRP A 106 -3.14 8.72 -6.91
C TRP A 106 -2.21 7.50 -6.81
N LYS A 107 -1.07 7.64 -6.14
CA LYS A 107 -0.11 6.54 -5.98
C LYS A 107 -0.70 5.41 -5.15
N PHE A 108 -1.39 5.73 -4.06
CA PHE A 108 -2.06 4.74 -3.22
C PHE A 108 -3.10 3.93 -4.02
N TYR A 109 -4.02 4.60 -4.72
CA TYR A 109 -5.09 3.91 -5.47
C TYR A 109 -4.58 3.19 -6.72
N THR A 110 -3.51 3.67 -7.35
CA THR A 110 -2.98 3.00 -8.54
C THR A 110 -2.12 1.78 -8.21
N SER A 111 -1.32 1.86 -7.14
CA SER A 111 -0.24 0.89 -6.86
C SER A 111 -0.38 0.08 -5.56
N TYR A 112 -1.15 0.54 -4.55
CA TYR A 112 -1.14 -0.04 -3.21
C TYR A 112 -2.45 -0.69 -2.78
N THR A 113 -3.57 0.00 -3.02
CA THR A 113 -4.89 -0.48 -2.61
C THR A 113 -5.24 -1.81 -3.28
N LEU A 114 -6.00 -2.66 -2.58
CA LEU A 114 -6.58 -3.85 -3.16
C LEU A 114 -7.62 -3.50 -4.22
N LYS A 115 -7.51 -4.19 -5.36
CA LYS A 115 -8.46 -4.12 -6.47
C LYS A 115 -9.11 -5.49 -6.66
N THR A 116 -10.25 -5.50 -7.33
CA THR A 116 -10.83 -6.72 -7.88
C THR A 116 -9.83 -7.41 -8.82
N PHE A 117 -9.94 -8.73 -8.99
CA PHE A 117 -9.01 -9.48 -9.84
C PHE A 117 -9.02 -9.01 -11.31
N ASP A 118 -10.12 -8.45 -11.79
CA ASP A 118 -10.24 -7.84 -13.12
C ASP A 118 -9.62 -6.42 -13.19
N GLY A 119 -9.14 -5.88 -12.07
CA GLY A 119 -8.49 -4.59 -11.94
C GLY A 119 -9.41 -3.37 -12.06
N LYS A 120 -10.74 -3.56 -12.16
CA LYS A 120 -11.68 -2.48 -12.48
C LYS A 120 -12.18 -1.69 -11.28
N ARG A 121 -12.19 -2.29 -10.09
CA ARG A 121 -12.79 -1.67 -8.89
C ARG A 121 -11.86 -1.74 -7.69
N TYR A 122 -12.00 -0.77 -6.79
CA TYR A 122 -11.27 -0.69 -5.53
C TYR A 122 -12.05 -1.38 -4.40
N LEU A 123 -11.35 -2.17 -3.59
CA LEU A 123 -11.89 -2.92 -2.45
C LEU A 123 -11.40 -2.39 -1.09
N GLU A 124 -10.43 -1.49 -1.11
CA GLU A 124 -9.81 -0.88 0.08
C GLU A 124 -9.70 0.65 -0.07
N HIS A 125 -9.91 1.35 1.03
CA HIS A 125 -9.42 2.70 1.27
C HIS A 125 -8.12 2.65 2.11
N PHE A 126 -7.56 3.82 2.43
CA PHE A 126 -6.28 3.90 3.13
C PHE A 126 -6.36 3.29 4.53
N GLU A 127 -7.45 3.60 5.22
CA GLU A 127 -7.83 3.14 6.55
C GLU A 127 -7.97 1.62 6.59
N ASP A 128 -8.57 1.02 5.55
CA ASP A 128 -8.70 -0.44 5.45
C ASP A 128 -7.32 -1.12 5.32
N ARG A 129 -6.45 -0.56 4.48
CA ARG A 129 -5.10 -1.09 4.28
C ARG A 129 -4.29 -1.00 5.56
N VAL A 130 -4.33 0.15 6.23
CA VAL A 130 -3.69 0.36 7.52
C VAL A 130 -4.18 -0.65 8.56
N THR A 131 -5.49 -0.86 8.64
CA THR A 131 -6.09 -1.81 9.59
C THR A 131 -5.59 -3.23 9.34
N MET A 132 -5.57 -3.70 8.09
CA MET A 132 -5.07 -5.03 7.77
C MET A 132 -3.57 -5.18 8.03
N VAL A 133 -2.78 -4.13 7.81
CA VAL A 133 -1.36 -4.12 8.16
C VAL A 133 -1.17 -4.23 9.68
N ALA A 134 -1.92 -3.45 10.45
CA ALA A 134 -1.87 -3.49 11.91
C ALA A 134 -2.24 -4.87 12.45
N LEU A 135 -3.36 -5.44 11.99
CA LEU A 135 -3.81 -6.79 12.37
C LEU A 135 -2.77 -7.86 12.03
N THR A 136 -2.11 -7.75 10.87
CA THR A 136 -1.08 -8.70 10.46
C THR A 136 0.17 -8.62 11.34
N LEU A 137 0.63 -7.41 11.65
CA LEU A 137 1.86 -7.19 12.42
C LEU A 137 1.68 -7.45 13.92
N ALA A 138 0.50 -7.15 14.46
CA ALA A 138 0.19 -7.32 15.87
C ALA A 138 -0.12 -8.77 16.27
N GLN A 139 -0.35 -9.67 15.30
CA GLN A 139 -0.36 -11.12 15.51
C GLN A 139 -1.32 -11.64 16.62
N GLY A 140 -2.40 -10.94 16.91
CA GLY A 140 -3.40 -11.27 17.94
C GLY A 140 -3.40 -10.32 19.14
N ASP A 141 -2.42 -9.42 19.25
CA ASP A 141 -2.40 -8.39 20.29
C ASP A 141 -3.26 -7.18 19.89
N GLU A 142 -4.42 -7.05 20.52
CA GLU A 142 -5.38 -5.97 20.24
C GLU A 142 -4.85 -4.57 20.59
N THR A 143 -4.02 -4.46 21.63
CA THR A 143 -3.45 -3.17 22.05
C THR A 143 -2.42 -2.71 21.05
N LEU A 144 -1.52 -3.62 20.64
CA LEU A 144 -0.53 -3.34 19.61
C LEU A 144 -1.18 -3.04 18.25
N ALA A 145 -2.24 -3.77 17.88
CA ALA A 145 -2.98 -3.49 16.64
C ALA A 145 -3.56 -2.07 16.63
N THR A 146 -4.15 -1.64 17.75
CA THR A 146 -4.70 -0.28 17.88
C THR A 146 -3.60 0.77 17.78
N GLN A 147 -2.49 0.59 18.50
CA GLN A 147 -1.35 1.51 18.45
C GLN A 147 -0.76 1.62 17.04
N LEU A 148 -0.56 0.50 16.36
CA LEU A 148 -0.06 0.49 14.98
C LEU A 148 -0.99 1.23 14.03
N THR A 149 -2.31 1.05 14.17
CA THR A 149 -3.32 1.79 13.40
C THR A 149 -3.18 3.30 13.64
N ASP A 150 -3.07 3.75 14.89
CA ASP A 150 -2.93 5.17 15.24
C ASP A 150 -1.63 5.79 14.71
N GLU A 151 -0.51 5.08 14.87
CA GLU A 151 0.80 5.53 14.38
C GLU A 151 0.83 5.66 12.86
N MET A 152 0.16 4.74 12.13
CA MET A 152 0.08 4.80 10.67
C MET A 152 -0.88 5.88 10.18
N LEU A 153 -2.08 6.01 10.77
CA LEU A 153 -3.08 7.01 10.36
C LEU A 153 -2.63 8.44 10.68
N SER A 154 -1.89 8.63 11.75
CA SER A 154 -1.28 9.92 12.08
C SER A 154 -0.08 10.29 11.20
N GLY A 155 0.43 9.34 10.39
CA GLY A 155 1.63 9.53 9.57
C GLY A 155 2.95 9.48 10.34
N ARG A 156 2.95 9.10 11.62
CA ARG A 156 4.17 8.93 12.43
C ARG A 156 4.97 7.69 12.04
N PHE A 157 4.28 6.65 11.59
CA PHE A 157 4.89 5.40 11.17
C PHE A 157 4.44 5.00 9.76
N GLN A 158 5.41 4.69 8.89
CA GLN A 158 5.15 4.15 7.57
C GLN A 158 5.95 2.86 7.38
N PRO A 159 5.29 1.68 7.35
CA PRO A 159 5.96 0.43 7.04
C PRO A 159 6.59 0.46 5.64
N ALA A 160 7.60 -0.38 5.43
CA ALA A 160 8.20 -0.58 4.12
C ALA A 160 7.15 -1.02 3.08
N THR A 161 7.31 -0.58 1.84
CA THR A 161 6.42 -0.91 0.71
C THR A 161 6.01 -2.39 0.63
N PRO A 162 6.92 -3.40 0.68
CA PRO A 162 6.52 -4.80 0.60
C PRO A 162 5.58 -5.19 1.77
N THR A 163 5.84 -4.71 2.97
CA THR A 163 4.97 -4.94 4.14
C THR A 163 3.60 -4.30 3.95
N PHE A 164 3.58 -2.99 3.68
CA PHE A 164 2.33 -2.24 3.55
C PHE A 164 1.44 -2.76 2.42
N LEU A 165 2.06 -3.18 1.31
CA LEU A 165 1.35 -3.70 0.14
C LEU A 165 0.75 -5.09 0.36
N ASN A 166 1.44 -5.98 1.08
CA ASN A 166 1.15 -7.42 1.08
C ASN A 166 0.47 -7.94 2.36
N CYS A 167 0.58 -7.25 3.49
CA CYS A 167 -0.03 -7.70 4.75
C CYS A 167 -1.55 -7.93 4.62
N GLY A 168 -2.04 -9.08 5.10
CA GLY A 168 -3.46 -9.41 5.11
C GLY A 168 -4.10 -9.81 3.76
N LYS A 169 -3.36 -9.76 2.65
CA LYS A 169 -3.85 -10.21 1.34
C LYS A 169 -3.62 -11.72 1.18
N GLN A 170 -4.60 -12.41 0.60
CA GLN A 170 -4.49 -13.85 0.30
C GLN A 170 -3.44 -14.12 -0.78
N GLN A 171 -3.53 -13.39 -1.91
CA GLN A 171 -2.50 -13.40 -2.96
C GLN A 171 -1.47 -12.32 -2.65
N ARG A 172 -0.37 -12.73 -2.00
CA ARG A 172 0.66 -11.80 -1.54
C ARG A 172 2.06 -12.18 -1.99
N GLY A 173 2.89 -11.17 -2.17
CA GLY A 173 4.34 -11.34 -2.21
C GLY A 173 4.93 -11.47 -0.81
N GLU A 174 6.26 -11.59 -0.75
CA GLU A 174 6.99 -11.56 0.51
C GLU A 174 6.87 -10.18 1.19
N LEU A 175 6.96 -10.18 2.52
CA LEU A 175 6.95 -8.93 3.31
C LEU A 175 8.34 -8.26 3.36
N VAL A 176 9.39 -8.99 2.99
CA VAL A 176 10.77 -8.51 2.94
C VAL A 176 11.27 -8.63 1.50
N SER A 177 11.87 -7.55 1.00
CA SER A 177 12.40 -7.51 -0.36
C SER A 177 13.90 -7.27 -0.44
N CYS A 178 14.58 -6.93 0.65
CA CYS A 178 16.01 -6.60 0.62
C CYS A 178 16.82 -7.71 1.28
N PHE A 179 17.77 -8.27 0.54
CA PHE A 179 18.59 -9.40 0.99
C PHE A 179 20.07 -9.11 0.82
N LEU A 180 20.86 -9.56 1.80
CA LEU A 180 22.32 -9.51 1.82
C LEU A 180 22.83 -10.95 1.79
N LEU A 181 23.55 -11.32 0.74
CA LEU A 181 24.14 -12.65 0.59
C LEU A 181 25.65 -12.57 0.81
N ARG A 182 26.20 -13.48 1.61
CA ARG A 182 27.64 -13.72 1.72
C ARG A 182 28.05 -14.79 0.72
N ILE A 183 29.14 -14.54 0.01
CA ILE A 183 29.78 -15.51 -0.90
C ILE A 183 31.14 -15.87 -0.31
N GLU A 184 31.37 -17.17 -0.16
CA GLU A 184 32.64 -17.74 0.28
C GLU A 184 33.49 -18.11 -0.95
N ASP A 185 34.81 -18.21 -0.76
CA ASP A 185 35.76 -18.54 -1.84
C ASP A 185 35.79 -20.04 -2.15
N ASN A 186 34.66 -20.59 -2.60
CA ASN A 186 34.52 -21.94 -3.13
C ASN A 186 33.39 -22.03 -4.18
N MET A 187 33.50 -23.02 -5.06
CA MET A 187 32.58 -23.17 -6.21
C MET A 187 31.14 -23.46 -5.78
N GLU A 188 30.94 -24.17 -4.68
CA GLU A 188 29.62 -24.47 -4.11
C GLU A 188 28.92 -23.19 -3.65
N SER A 189 29.65 -22.30 -2.97
CA SER A 189 29.13 -21.01 -2.50
C SER A 189 28.77 -20.09 -3.65
N ILE A 190 29.60 -20.04 -4.70
CA ILE A 190 29.31 -19.29 -5.93
C ILE A 190 28.04 -19.82 -6.60
N GLY A 191 27.92 -21.14 -6.76
CA GLY A 191 26.72 -21.78 -7.32
C GLY A 191 25.45 -21.49 -6.51
N ARG A 192 25.54 -21.56 -5.18
CA ARG A 192 24.43 -21.20 -4.26
C ARG A 192 24.06 -19.72 -4.35
N ALA A 193 25.02 -18.83 -4.51
CA ALA A 193 24.76 -17.40 -4.63
C ALA A 193 23.97 -17.09 -5.90
N VAL A 194 24.33 -17.69 -7.04
CA VAL A 194 23.58 -17.57 -8.30
C VAL A 194 22.16 -18.12 -8.15
N ASN A 195 22.01 -19.31 -7.56
CA ASN A 195 20.68 -19.88 -7.33
C ASN A 195 19.82 -18.99 -6.42
N SER A 196 20.40 -18.50 -5.32
CA SER A 196 19.71 -17.61 -4.38
C SER A 196 19.30 -16.31 -5.05
N ALA A 197 20.16 -15.71 -5.88
CA ALA A 197 19.81 -14.51 -6.64
C ALA A 197 18.63 -14.75 -7.59
N LEU A 198 18.58 -15.89 -8.29
CA LEU A 198 17.45 -16.25 -9.15
C LEU A 198 16.13 -16.39 -8.35
N GLN A 199 16.16 -17.09 -7.22
CA GLN A 199 14.95 -17.31 -6.41
C GLN A 199 14.43 -16.02 -5.77
N LEU A 200 15.34 -15.19 -5.25
CA LEU A 200 14.98 -13.92 -4.63
C LEU A 200 14.46 -12.91 -5.67
N SER A 201 15.12 -12.83 -6.82
CA SER A 201 14.69 -11.97 -7.93
C SER A 201 13.30 -12.34 -8.45
N LYS A 202 13.01 -13.65 -8.60
CA LYS A 202 11.68 -14.15 -9.01
C LYS A 202 10.54 -13.65 -8.12
N ARG A 203 10.80 -13.45 -6.82
CA ARG A 203 9.79 -13.00 -5.84
C ARG A 203 9.79 -11.49 -5.60
N GLY A 204 10.49 -10.71 -6.43
CA GLY A 204 10.57 -9.25 -6.29
C GLY A 204 11.55 -8.77 -5.22
N GLY A 205 12.43 -9.65 -4.73
CA GLY A 205 13.51 -9.29 -3.83
C GLY A 205 14.65 -8.59 -4.58
N GLY A 206 14.96 -7.35 -4.21
CA GLY A 206 16.20 -6.69 -4.57
C GLY A 206 17.36 -7.31 -3.79
N GLY A 207 18.11 -8.21 -4.41
CA GLY A 207 19.33 -8.76 -3.83
C GLY A 207 20.52 -7.83 -4.07
N ARG A 208 21.17 -7.38 -3.00
CA ARG A 208 22.52 -6.78 -3.08
C ARG A 208 23.52 -7.88 -2.76
N VAL A 209 24.32 -8.27 -3.75
CA VAL A 209 25.37 -9.28 -3.59
C VAL A 209 26.64 -8.58 -3.10
N PHE A 210 27.14 -8.98 -1.94
CA PHE A 210 28.46 -8.56 -1.46
C PHE A 210 29.45 -9.70 -1.63
N THR A 211 30.50 -9.44 -2.40
CA THR A 211 31.63 -10.36 -2.55
C THR A 211 32.75 -9.91 -1.61
N LEU A 212 33.11 -10.72 -0.62
CA LEU A 212 34.38 -10.58 0.09
C LEU A 212 35.45 -11.26 -0.77
N GLN A 213 36.00 -10.54 -1.75
CA GLN A 213 37.17 -11.03 -2.47
C GLN A 213 38.40 -10.86 -1.58
N SER A 214 39.01 -11.99 -1.19
CA SER A 214 40.43 -11.99 -0.87
C SER A 214 41.18 -11.52 -2.12
N ALA A 215 42.11 -10.57 -1.96
CA ALA A 215 42.84 -9.97 -3.07
C ALA A 215 43.40 -11.07 -4.01
N ARG A 216 43.23 -10.88 -5.32
CA ARG A 216 43.71 -11.78 -6.40
C ARG A 216 45.10 -12.35 -6.06
N GLY A 217 45.16 -13.63 -5.73
CA GLY A 217 46.40 -14.33 -5.38
C GLY A 217 46.27 -15.81 -5.00
N GLY A 218 45.05 -16.35 -4.82
CA GLY A 218 44.85 -17.78 -4.54
C GLY A 218 45.03 -18.64 -5.79
N ARG A 219 46.08 -19.48 -5.83
CA ARG A 219 46.20 -20.58 -6.80
C ARG A 219 45.00 -21.51 -6.60
N ALA A 220 44.21 -21.72 -7.65
CA ALA A 220 43.30 -22.86 -7.71
C ALA A 220 44.18 -24.12 -7.79
N ASP A 221 44.10 -24.96 -6.75
CA ASP A 221 44.91 -26.16 -6.64
C ASP A 221 44.53 -27.12 -7.78
N GLN A 222 45.43 -27.30 -8.74
CA GLN A 222 45.36 -28.35 -9.74
C GLN A 222 45.96 -29.61 -9.11
N THR A 223 45.15 -30.34 -8.33
CA THR A 223 45.50 -31.69 -7.91
C THR A 223 44.67 -32.68 -8.71
N HIS A 224 45.37 -33.42 -9.58
CA HIS A 224 44.92 -34.65 -10.23
C HIS A 224 44.78 -35.79 -9.22
#